data_AF-A0A7J6UVG1-F1
#
_entry.id   AF-A0A7J6UVG1-F1
#
_cell.length_a   1.000
_cell.length_b   1.000
_cell.length_c   1.000
_cell.angle_alpha   90.00
_cell.angle_beta   90.00
_cell.angle_gamma   90.00
#
_symmetry.space_group_name_H-M   'P 1'
#
loop_
_entity.id
_entity.type
_entity.pdbx_description
1 polymer ?
#
loop_
_entity_poly.entity_id
_entity_poly.type
_entity_poly.pdbx_seq_one_letter_code
_entity_poly.pdbx_strand_id
1 'polypeptide(L)'
;MEDMGFVLFSLAYVFFLSKIAFPSSSTSIESPIFGEKNRILGIYVSVAALIGLFLPIIYIFHGIIKGDKQGIKAAAPHVFLLASQVFMEGLTFSGRFSIPIRVFVPVFYNTKRIFTIVDWMRAEIGKVDVEDSGSDMRLHVGRALAVANMAFWCFNLFGFLLPVYLPKAFKRYYGGFKVKE
;
A
#
# COMPACT_ATOMS: atom_id res chain seq x y z
N MET A 1 -9.38 12.64 8.66
CA MET A 1 -8.77 13.87 8.10
C MET A 1 -7.29 13.69 7.85
N GLU A 2 -6.55 13.07 8.78
CA GLU A 2 -5.11 12.81 8.61
C GLU A 2 -4.75 12.05 7.33
N ASP A 3 -5.45 10.95 7.01
CA ASP A 3 -5.12 10.17 5.80
C ASP A 3 -5.39 10.93 4.50
N MET A 4 -6.45 11.76 4.47
CA MET A 4 -6.73 12.63 3.33
C MET A 4 -5.66 13.73 3.20
N GLY A 5 -5.25 14.33 4.31
CA GLY A 5 -4.12 15.26 4.34
C GLY A 5 -2.83 14.61 3.84
N PHE A 6 -2.56 13.36 4.24
CA PHE A 6 -1.44 12.57 3.73
C PHE A 6 -1.53 12.37 2.20
N VAL A 7 -2.70 12.03 1.66
CA VAL A 7 -2.89 11.86 0.21
C VAL A 7 -2.60 13.16 -0.53
N LEU A 8 -3.17 14.29 -0.09
CA LEU A 8 -2.93 15.60 -0.70
C LEU A 8 -1.45 16.00 -0.63
N PHE A 9 -0.81 15.80 0.53
CA PHE A 9 0.61 16.02 0.70
C PHE A 9 1.44 15.12 -0.23
N SER A 10 1.11 13.83 -0.31
CA SER A 10 1.82 12.86 -1.14
C SER A 10 1.75 13.23 -2.63
N LEU A 11 0.60 13.75 -3.08
CA LEU A 11 0.41 14.22 -4.44
C LEU A 11 1.36 15.38 -4.72
N ALA A 12 1.31 16.43 -3.90
CA ALA A 12 2.18 17.60 -4.04
C ALA A 12 3.66 17.21 -3.98
N TYR A 13 4.04 16.33 -3.06
CA TYR A 13 5.42 15.91 -2.87
C TYR A 13 5.94 15.06 -4.03
N VAL A 14 5.12 14.16 -4.57
CA VAL A 14 5.44 13.38 -5.78
C VAL A 14 5.69 14.28 -6.98
N PHE A 15 4.87 15.32 -7.18
CA PHE A 15 5.09 16.32 -8.22
C PHE A 15 6.36 17.14 -8.00
N PHE A 16 6.63 17.55 -6.76
CA PHE A 16 7.86 18.26 -6.41
C PHE A 16 9.11 17.41 -6.72
N LEU A 17 9.14 16.16 -6.24
CA LEU A 17 10.27 15.26 -6.47
C LEU A 17 10.46 14.94 -7.96
N SER A 18 9.37 14.81 -8.74
CA SER A 18 9.46 14.52 -10.16
C SER A 18 10.03 15.67 -10.99
N LYS A 19 9.92 16.92 -10.50
CA LYS A 19 10.50 18.09 -11.17
C LYS A 19 11.92 18.39 -10.72
N ILE A 20 12.21 18.23 -9.43
CA ILE A 20 13.46 18.71 -8.83
C ILE A 20 14.50 17.58 -8.70
N ALA A 21 14.12 16.42 -8.17
CA ALA A 21 15.08 15.36 -7.82
C ALA A 21 15.22 14.29 -8.92
N PHE A 22 14.10 13.90 -9.53
CA PHE A 22 14.05 12.81 -10.50
C PHE A 22 13.28 13.20 -11.76
N PRO A 23 13.79 14.16 -12.57
CA PRO A 23 13.17 14.57 -13.82
C PRO A 23 12.99 13.38 -14.78
N SER A 24 11.88 13.39 -15.52
CA SER A 24 11.60 12.40 -16.56
C SER A 24 12.60 12.57 -17.72
N SER A 25 13.47 11.58 -17.90
CA SER A 25 14.37 11.48 -19.06
C SER A 25 13.71 10.60 -20.13
N SER A 26 13.93 10.91 -21.41
CA SER A 26 13.37 10.17 -22.56
C SER A 26 13.70 8.67 -22.57
N THR A 27 14.68 8.23 -21.78
CA THR A 27 15.10 6.82 -21.65
C THR A 27 14.28 6.01 -20.62
N SER A 28 13.36 6.62 -19.86
CA SER A 28 12.55 5.89 -18.86
C SER A 28 11.33 5.17 -19.45
N ILE A 29 11.14 5.32 -20.76
CA ILE A 29 10.18 4.62 -21.60
C ILE A 29 10.83 3.24 -21.83
N GLU A 30 10.34 2.08 -21.38
CA GLU A 30 9.05 1.53 -21.80
C GLU A 30 8.68 0.24 -21.05
N SER A 31 9.53 -0.36 -20.20
CA SER A 31 9.26 -1.70 -19.65
C SER A 31 9.09 -1.76 -18.13
N PRO A 32 8.10 -2.53 -17.62
CA PRO A 32 7.97 -2.81 -16.19
C PRO A 32 9.29 -3.33 -15.61
N ILE A 33 9.66 -2.89 -14.41
CA ILE A 33 10.96 -3.26 -13.78
C ILE A 33 11.14 -4.78 -13.69
N PHE A 34 10.06 -5.52 -13.49
CA PHE A 34 10.09 -6.99 -13.35
C PHE A 34 9.65 -7.75 -14.61
N GLY A 35 9.50 -7.07 -15.75
CA GLY A 35 9.04 -7.67 -17.01
C GLY A 35 7.56 -8.08 -16.99
N GLU A 36 6.92 -8.12 -18.16
CA GLU A 36 5.47 -8.39 -18.29
C GLU A 36 5.06 -9.83 -17.96
N LYS A 37 6.00 -10.78 -17.89
CA LYS A 37 5.72 -12.23 -17.74
C LYS A 37 6.07 -12.83 -16.39
N ASN A 38 6.28 -12.01 -15.35
CA ASN A 38 6.63 -12.55 -14.04
C ASN A 38 5.40 -13.09 -13.29
N ARG A 39 5.09 -14.37 -13.50
CA ARG A 39 3.95 -15.07 -12.87
C ARG A 39 3.98 -15.01 -11.34
N ILE A 40 5.16 -15.07 -10.73
CA ILE A 40 5.31 -15.00 -9.26
C ILE A 40 4.87 -13.63 -8.75
N LEU A 41 5.29 -12.55 -9.42
CA LEU A 41 4.87 -11.20 -9.07
C LEU A 41 3.35 -11.02 -9.27
N GLY A 42 2.78 -11.60 -10.33
CA GLY A 42 1.33 -11.60 -10.54
C GLY A 42 0.57 -12.28 -9.40
N ILE A 43 1.00 -13.48 -8.99
CA ILE A 43 0.42 -14.19 -7.83
C ILE A 43 0.57 -13.34 -6.56
N TYR A 44 1.75 -12.76 -6.32
CA TYR A 44 2.02 -11.92 -5.16
C TYR A 44 1.06 -10.71 -5.10
N VAL A 45 0.87 -10.00 -6.22
CA VAL A 45 -0.05 -8.86 -6.32
C VAL A 45 -1.50 -9.30 -6.10
N SER A 46 -1.92 -10.44 -6.64
CA SER A 46 -3.26 -11.00 -6.41
C SER A 46 -3.49 -11.32 -4.93
N VAL A 47 -2.51 -11.93 -4.26
CA VAL A 47 -2.57 -12.20 -2.81
C VAL A 47 -2.61 -10.89 -2.02
N ALA A 48 -1.82 -9.88 -2.42
CA ALA A 48 -1.85 -8.55 -1.80
C ALA A 48 -3.24 -7.89 -1.90
N ALA A 49 -3.87 -7.96 -3.07
CA ALA A 49 -5.21 -7.44 -3.29
C ALA A 49 -6.26 -8.19 -2.46
N LEU A 50 -6.15 -9.52 -2.37
CA LEU A 50 -7.05 -10.33 -1.56
C LEU A 50 -6.95 -9.94 -0.06
N ILE A 51 -5.74 -9.94 0.49
CA ILE A 51 -5.49 -9.71 1.93
C ILE A 51 -5.73 -8.25 2.33
N GLY A 52 -5.29 -7.29 1.50
CA GLY A 52 -5.33 -5.86 1.83
C GLY A 52 -6.53 -5.08 1.31
N LEU A 53 -7.30 -5.63 0.35
CA LEU A 53 -8.47 -4.94 -0.21
C LEU A 53 -9.75 -5.73 0.00
N PHE A 54 -9.85 -6.91 -0.62
CA PHE A 54 -11.12 -7.64 -0.66
C PHE A 54 -11.57 -8.13 0.72
N LEU A 55 -10.69 -8.77 1.48
CA LEU A 55 -11.04 -9.26 2.82
C LEU A 55 -11.39 -8.12 3.80
N PRO A 56 -10.63 -7.02 3.89
CA PRO A 56 -11.00 -5.86 4.71
C PRO A 56 -12.31 -5.20 4.29
N ILE A 57 -12.61 -5.12 2.99
CA ILE A 57 -13.90 -4.61 2.50
C ILE A 57 -15.05 -5.48 2.98
N ILE A 58 -14.94 -6.81 2.83
CA ILE A 58 -15.96 -7.75 3.33
C ILE A 58 -16.14 -7.61 4.85
N TYR A 59 -15.03 -7.49 5.59
CA TYR A 59 -15.05 -7.27 7.03
C TYR A 59 -15.80 -5.98 7.41
N ILE A 60 -15.55 -4.88 6.69
CA ILE A 60 -16.24 -3.60 6.90
C ILE A 60 -17.74 -3.73 6.61
N PHE A 61 -18.13 -4.34 5.48
CA PHE A 61 -19.55 -4.53 5.12
C PHE A 61 -20.30 -5.39 6.14
N HIS A 62 -19.72 -6.54 6.52
CA HIS A 62 -20.27 -7.37 7.58
C HIS A 62 -20.35 -6.59 8.90
N GLY A 63 -19.39 -5.68 9.13
CA GLY A 63 -19.39 -4.79 10.26
C GLY A 63 -20.54 -3.81 10.32
N ILE A 64 -20.93 -3.23 9.17
CA ILE A 64 -22.06 -2.31 9.06
C ILE A 64 -23.36 -3.04 9.42
N ILE A 65 -23.55 -4.26 8.91
CA ILE A 65 -24.74 -5.09 9.17
C ILE A 65 -24.85 -5.44 10.67
N LYS A 66 -23.72 -5.70 11.32
CA LYS A 66 -23.64 -6.12 12.73
C LYS A 66 -23.43 -4.95 13.72
N GLY A 67 -23.35 -3.71 13.25
CA GLY A 67 -23.26 -2.51 14.11
C GLY A 67 -21.91 -2.25 14.81
N ASP A 68 -20.81 -2.92 14.43
CA ASP A 68 -19.49 -2.71 15.06
C ASP A 68 -18.79 -1.50 14.43
N LYS A 69 -18.98 -0.35 15.05
CA LYS A 69 -18.38 0.91 14.62
C LYS A 69 -16.87 0.95 14.89
N GLN A 70 -16.35 0.19 15.86
CA GLN A 70 -14.95 0.24 16.26
C GLN A 70 -14.06 -0.45 15.23
N GLY A 71 -14.38 -1.70 14.87
CA GLY A 71 -13.62 -2.45 13.86
C GLY A 71 -13.64 -1.78 12.49
N ILE A 72 -14.80 -1.22 12.09
CA ILE A 72 -14.93 -0.46 10.83
C ILE A 72 -14.03 0.78 10.85
N LYS A 73 -14.11 1.58 11.92
CA LYS A 73 -13.34 2.83 12.04
C LYS A 73 -11.83 2.57 12.01
N ALA A 74 -11.40 1.42 12.52
CA ALA A 74 -9.99 1.03 12.55
C ALA A 74 -9.50 0.43 11.22
N ALA A 75 -10.34 -0.33 10.50
CA ALA A 75 -9.99 -0.94 9.21
C ALA A 75 -10.11 0.03 8.01
N ALA A 76 -11.00 1.02 8.07
CA ALA A 76 -11.27 1.92 6.93
C ALA A 76 -10.04 2.74 6.44
N PRO A 77 -9.20 3.32 7.32
CA PRO A 77 -7.98 4.03 6.89
C PRO A 77 -7.05 3.18 6.03
N HIS A 78 -6.90 1.90 6.38
CA HIS A 78 -6.08 0.94 5.64
C HIS A 78 -6.55 0.79 4.18
N VAL A 79 -7.85 0.54 3.99
CA VAL A 79 -8.46 0.38 2.66
C VAL A 79 -8.40 1.67 1.86
N PHE A 80 -8.66 2.82 2.51
CA PHE A 80 -8.55 4.14 1.89
C PHE A 80 -7.14 4.42 1.36
N LEU A 81 -6.10 4.12 2.15
CA LEU A 81 -4.71 4.30 1.75
C LEU A 81 -4.30 3.33 0.63
N LEU A 82 -4.80 2.10 0.62
CA LEU A 82 -4.53 1.16 -0.47
C LEU A 82 -5.17 1.61 -1.78
N ALA A 83 -6.44 2.04 -1.76
CA ALA A 83 -7.10 2.58 -2.94
C ALA A 83 -6.39 3.84 -3.46
N SER A 84 -6.00 4.74 -2.55
CA SER A 84 -5.25 5.96 -2.89
C SER A 84 -3.87 5.64 -3.48
N GLN A 85 -3.19 4.59 -3.00
CA GLN A 85 -1.93 4.13 -3.57
C GLN A 85 -2.14 3.67 -5.02
N VAL A 86 -3.15 2.82 -5.28
CA VAL A 86 -3.46 2.33 -6.63
C VAL A 86 -3.74 3.49 -7.59
N PHE A 87 -4.47 4.51 -7.13
CA PHE A 87 -4.69 5.74 -7.90
C PHE A 87 -3.37 6.47 -8.20
N MET A 88 -2.50 6.68 -7.20
CA MET A 88 -1.21 7.36 -7.38
C MET A 88 -0.24 6.58 -8.28
N GLU A 89 -0.26 5.25 -8.21
CA GLU A 89 0.49 4.39 -9.13
C GLU A 89 -0.02 4.57 -10.58
N GLY A 90 -1.34 4.60 -10.79
CA GLY A 90 -1.94 4.91 -12.08
C GLY A 90 -1.57 6.30 -12.60
N LEU A 91 -1.60 7.31 -11.73
CA LEU A 91 -1.23 8.69 -12.07
C LEU A 91 0.24 8.79 -12.50
N THR A 92 1.16 8.20 -11.73
CA THR A 92 2.61 8.25 -12.03
C THR A 92 2.98 7.40 -13.23
N PHE A 93 2.25 6.30 -13.48
CA PHE A 93 2.41 5.50 -14.68
C PHE A 93 1.99 6.27 -15.93
N SER A 94 0.73 6.75 -15.97
CA SER A 94 0.15 7.48 -17.11
C SER A 94 0.82 8.83 -17.35
N GLY A 95 1.20 9.55 -16.29
CA GLY A 95 1.89 10.84 -16.37
C GLY A 95 3.37 10.76 -16.78
N ARG A 96 3.86 9.56 -17.16
CA ARG A 96 5.25 9.33 -17.59
C ARG A 96 6.29 9.85 -16.59
N PHE A 97 6.00 9.70 -15.29
CA PHE A 97 6.95 10.02 -14.23
C PHE A 97 8.15 9.08 -14.32
N SER A 98 9.29 9.55 -13.83
CA SER A 98 10.51 8.74 -13.76
C SER A 98 10.31 7.49 -12.88
N ILE A 99 11.10 6.46 -13.18
CA ILE A 99 11.06 5.18 -12.47
C ILE A 99 11.24 5.31 -10.94
N PRO A 100 12.16 6.14 -10.42
CA PRO A 100 12.30 6.40 -8.98
C PRO A 100 11.00 6.88 -8.33
N ILE A 101 10.28 7.78 -8.98
CA ILE A 101 9.02 8.33 -8.46
C ILE A 101 7.91 7.28 -8.45
N ARG A 102 7.84 6.45 -9.50
CA ARG A 102 6.87 5.35 -9.56
C ARG A 102 7.08 4.33 -8.43
N VAL A 103 8.32 4.06 -8.03
CA VAL A 103 8.63 3.16 -6.90
C VAL A 103 8.49 3.85 -5.55
N PHE A 104 8.70 5.17 -5.49
CA PHE A 104 8.48 5.94 -4.28
C PHE A 104 7.02 5.87 -3.79
N VAL A 105 6.04 5.90 -4.71
CA VAL A 105 4.61 5.81 -4.36
C VAL A 105 4.29 4.60 -3.46
N PRO A 106 4.52 3.33 -3.89
CA PRO A 106 4.22 2.18 -3.04
C PRO A 106 5.05 2.15 -1.75
N VAL A 107 6.30 2.63 -1.76
CA VAL A 107 7.12 2.71 -0.53
C VAL A 107 6.49 3.68 0.47
N PHE A 108 6.12 4.87 0.02
CA PHE A 108 5.60 5.94 0.86
C PHE A 108 4.23 5.57 1.44
N TYR A 109 3.33 5.06 0.59
CA TYR A 109 2.02 4.60 1.03
C TYR A 109 2.08 3.38 1.93
N ASN A 110 2.94 2.39 1.66
CA ASN A 110 3.10 1.23 2.54
C ASN A 110 3.65 1.64 3.91
N THR A 111 4.57 2.60 3.96
CA THR A 111 5.06 3.16 5.23
C THR A 111 3.94 3.74 6.08
N LYS A 112 3.08 4.60 5.52
CA LYS A 112 1.91 5.14 6.26
C LYS A 112 0.90 4.03 6.59
N ARG A 113 0.70 3.07 5.70
CA ARG A 113 -0.23 1.95 5.90
C ARG A 113 0.12 1.11 7.12
N ILE A 114 1.40 0.84 7.37
CA ILE A 114 1.82 0.07 8.55
C ILE A 114 1.29 0.71 9.84
N PHE A 115 1.35 2.03 9.99
CA PHE A 115 0.78 2.71 11.17
C PHE A 115 -0.73 2.48 11.29
N THR A 116 -1.47 2.60 10.19
CA THR A 116 -2.94 2.36 10.22
C THR A 116 -3.28 0.90 10.56
N ILE A 117 -2.47 -0.06 10.13
CA ILE A 117 -2.66 -1.48 10.47
C ILE A 117 -2.33 -1.72 11.94
N VAL A 118 -1.29 -1.08 12.48
CA VAL A 118 -0.96 -1.18 13.91
C VAL A 118 -2.12 -0.66 14.75
N ASP A 119 -2.73 0.45 14.38
CA ASP A 119 -3.90 0.99 15.08
C ASP A 119 -5.11 0.05 14.97
N TRP A 120 -5.32 -0.55 13.79
CA TRP A 120 -6.34 -1.60 13.62
C TRP A 120 -6.08 -2.82 14.50
N MET A 121 -4.85 -3.33 14.50
CA MET A 121 -4.45 -4.48 15.31
C MET A 121 -4.64 -4.19 16.80
N ARG A 122 -4.24 -3.00 17.28
CA ARG A 122 -4.49 -2.57 18.67
C ARG A 122 -5.98 -2.52 19.00
N ALA A 123 -6.81 -2.01 18.08
CA ALA A 123 -8.26 -1.98 18.26
C ALA A 123 -8.86 -3.39 18.34
N GLU A 124 -8.44 -4.35 17.50
CA GLU A 124 -8.95 -5.72 17.55
C GLU A 124 -8.45 -6.53 18.74
N ILE A 125 -7.22 -6.29 19.22
CA ILE A 125 -6.68 -6.93 20.42
C ILE A 125 -7.32 -6.33 21.68
N GLY A 126 -7.56 -5.02 21.69
CA GLY A 126 -8.15 -4.30 22.82
C GLY A 126 -9.65 -4.55 23.03
N LYS A 127 -10.34 -5.20 22.09
CA LYS A 127 -11.70 -5.71 22.32
C LYS A 127 -11.64 -6.80 23.39
N VAL A 128 -12.08 -6.47 24.61
CA VAL A 128 -12.25 -7.41 25.72
C VAL A 128 -13.48 -8.27 25.44
N ASP A 129 -13.43 -9.56 25.81
CA ASP A 129 -14.53 -10.53 25.73
C ASP A 129 -15.64 -10.17 26.74
N VAL A 130 -16.19 -8.96 26.62
CA VAL A 130 -17.40 -8.57 27.35
C VAL A 130 -18.55 -9.21 26.59
N GLU A 131 -19.40 -9.96 27.31
CA GLU A 131 -20.51 -10.81 26.84
C GLU A 131 -21.53 -10.17 25.87
N ASP A 132 -21.31 -8.93 25.43
CA ASP A 132 -22.17 -8.11 24.58
C ASP A 132 -21.50 -7.65 23.25
N SER A 133 -20.24 -8.03 22.98
CA SER A 133 -19.49 -7.55 21.79
C SER A 133 -19.59 -8.44 20.55
N GLY A 134 -20.79 -8.88 20.18
CA GLY A 134 -21.03 -9.65 18.95
C GLY A 134 -20.41 -11.05 18.92
N SER A 135 -20.76 -11.83 17.90
CA SER A 135 -20.33 -13.22 17.72
C SER A 135 -18.80 -13.39 17.86
N ASP A 136 -18.34 -14.27 18.76
CA ASP A 136 -16.93 -14.65 18.98
C ASP A 136 -16.16 -14.87 17.67
N MET A 137 -16.82 -15.47 16.68
CA MET A 137 -16.26 -15.72 15.35
C MET A 137 -15.75 -14.44 14.70
N ARG A 138 -16.47 -13.32 14.84
CA ARG A 138 -16.07 -12.05 14.25
C ARG A 138 -14.83 -11.46 14.92
N LEU A 139 -14.72 -11.58 16.24
CA LEU A 139 -13.57 -11.10 16.98
C LEU A 139 -12.29 -11.82 16.52
N HIS A 140 -12.37 -13.15 16.39
CA HIS A 140 -11.26 -13.94 15.84
C HIS A 140 -10.93 -13.59 14.40
N VAL A 141 -11.94 -13.39 13.54
CA VAL A 141 -11.73 -12.99 12.14
C VAL A 141 -11.07 -11.61 12.05
N GLY A 142 -11.51 -10.64 12.85
CA GLY A 142 -10.92 -9.30 12.89
C GLY A 142 -9.45 -9.32 13.32
N ARG A 143 -9.14 -10.02 14.42
CA ARG A 143 -7.77 -10.22 14.90
C ARG A 143 -6.88 -10.91 13.87
N ALA A 144 -7.35 -12.02 13.29
CA ALA A 144 -6.60 -12.76 12.27
C ALA A 144 -6.33 -11.89 11.03
N LEU A 145 -7.32 -11.12 10.58
CA LEU A 145 -7.20 -10.27 9.40
C LEU A 145 -6.24 -9.09 9.63
N ALA A 146 -6.27 -8.47 10.82
CA ALA A 146 -5.34 -7.41 11.18
C ALA A 146 -3.89 -7.92 11.26
N VAL A 147 -3.67 -9.08 11.89
CA VAL A 147 -2.34 -9.73 11.97
C VAL A 147 -1.82 -10.13 10.59
N ALA A 148 -2.67 -10.72 9.74
CA ALA A 148 -2.31 -11.09 8.38
C ALA A 148 -1.89 -9.87 7.55
N ASN A 149 -2.64 -8.77 7.65
CA ASN A 149 -2.28 -7.50 7.00
C ASN A 149 -0.95 -6.96 7.54
N MET A 150 -0.75 -6.97 8.86
CA MET A 150 0.48 -6.48 9.47
C MET A 150 1.70 -7.24 8.95
N ALA A 151 1.63 -8.58 8.97
CA ALA A 151 2.70 -9.44 8.47
C ALA A 151 2.96 -9.21 6.97
N PHE A 152 1.90 -9.19 6.16
CA PHE A 152 2.01 -9.04 4.71
C PHE A 152 2.64 -7.69 4.32
N TRP A 153 2.15 -6.59 4.89
CA TRP A 153 2.59 -5.24 4.50
C TRP A 153 3.98 -4.90 5.06
N CYS A 154 4.35 -5.44 6.23
CA CYS A 154 5.72 -5.39 6.73
C CYS A 154 6.67 -6.16 5.81
N PHE A 155 6.33 -7.39 5.42
CA PHE A 155 7.13 -8.15 4.46
C PHE A 155 7.23 -7.42 3.12
N ASN A 156 6.13 -6.84 2.62
CA ASN A 156 6.16 -6.06 1.40
C ASN A 156 7.14 -4.89 1.50
N LEU A 157 7.13 -4.13 2.60
CA LEU A 157 8.03 -2.98 2.75
C LEU A 157 9.49 -3.41 2.92
N PHE A 158 9.77 -4.23 3.94
CA PHE A 158 11.13 -4.55 4.37
C PHE A 158 11.76 -5.73 3.62
N GLY A 159 10.96 -6.63 3.06
CA GLY A 159 11.41 -7.80 2.33
C GLY A 159 11.44 -7.61 0.80
N PHE A 160 10.60 -6.73 0.25
CA PHE A 160 10.48 -6.55 -1.21
C PHE A 160 10.77 -5.12 -1.68
N LEU A 161 9.99 -4.13 -1.22
CA LEU A 161 10.06 -2.77 -1.75
C LEU A 161 11.43 -2.12 -1.51
N LEU A 162 11.90 -2.11 -0.27
CA LEU A 162 13.17 -1.50 0.11
C LEU A 162 14.40 -2.27 -0.38
N PRO A 163 14.52 -3.60 -0.18
CA PRO A 163 15.75 -4.32 -0.55
C PRO A 163 15.83 -4.71 -2.03
N VAL A 164 14.69 -4.85 -2.74
CA VAL A 164 14.69 -5.38 -4.11
C VAL A 164 14.17 -4.36 -5.12
N TYR A 165 12.99 -3.78 -4.89
CA TYR A 165 12.34 -2.95 -5.90
C TYR A 165 13.05 -1.60 -6.07
N LEU A 166 13.31 -0.90 -4.95
CA LEU A 166 13.95 0.41 -4.92
C LEU A 166 15.37 0.40 -5.53
N PRO A 167 16.27 -0.55 -5.18
CA PRO A 167 17.61 -0.58 -5.77
C PRO A 167 17.59 -0.88 -7.27
N LYS A 168 16.70 -1.77 -7.74
CA LYS A 168 16.52 -2.04 -9.18
C LYS A 168 16.03 -0.81 -9.93
N ALA A 169 15.10 -0.06 -9.33
CA ALA A 169 14.57 1.18 -9.89
C ALA A 169 15.67 2.24 -10.06
N PHE A 170 16.47 2.47 -9.03
CA PHE A 170 17.57 3.44 -9.06
C PHE A 170 18.67 3.00 -10.02
N LYS A 171 19.08 1.73 -10.01
CA LYS A 171 20.07 1.21 -10.96
C LYS A 171 19.64 1.43 -12.40
N ARG A 172 18.36 1.22 -12.72
CA ARG A 172 17.83 1.46 -14.07
C ARG A 172 17.79 2.94 -14.43
N TYR A 173 17.36 3.79 -13.50
CA TYR A 173 17.33 5.24 -13.72
C TYR A 173 18.72 5.79 -14.00
N TYR A 174 19.68 5.56 -13.10
CA TYR A 174 21.04 6.09 -13.23
C TYR A 174 21.87 5.37 -14.31
N GLY A 175 21.61 4.08 -14.55
CA GLY A 175 22.26 3.34 -15.65
C GLY A 175 21.91 3.88 -17.04
N GLY A 176 20.68 4.40 -17.22
CA GLY A 176 20.27 5.04 -18.48
C GLY A 176 20.93 6.40 -18.74
N PHE A 177 21.47 7.07 -17.72
CA PHE A 177 22.25 8.30 -17.89
C PHE A 177 23.66 8.01 -18.42
N LYS A 178 24.29 6.92 -17.99
CA LYS A 178 25.67 6.56 -18.39
C LYS A 178 25.85 6.16 -19.86
N VAL A 179 24.77 5.91 -20.60
CA VAL A 179 24.83 5.53 -22.03
C VAL A 179 24.72 6.77 -22.94
N LYS A 180 24.42 7.95 -22.38
CA LYS A 180 24.25 9.21 -23.12
C LYS A 180 25.45 10.16 -23.04
N GLU A 181 26.49 9.82 -22.26
CA GLU A 181 27.80 10.50 -22.25
C GLU A 181 28.80 9.68 -23.07
#